data_AF-A0A0F9IKD7-F1
#
_entry.id   AF-A0A0F9IKD7-F1
#
_cell.length_a   1.000
_cell.length_b   1.000
_cell.length_c   1.000
_cell.angle_alpha   90.00
_cell.angle_beta   90.00
_cell.angle_gamma   90.00
#
_symmetry.space_group_name_H-M   'P 1'
#
loop_
_entity.id
_entity.type
_entity.pdbx_description
1 polymer ?
#
loop_
_entity_poly.entity_id
_entity_poly.type
_entity_poly.pdbx_seq_one_letter_code
_entity_poly.pdbx_strand_id
1 'polypeptide(L)' 'MAKFTVTYNRKVQTVQYENMTVELTAEFDDEETPYWDAWKQVRDKVHEWINNELESMGLSRRPF' A
#
# COMPACT_ATOMS: atom_id res chain seq x y z
N MET A 1 -16.00 2.88 21.02
CA MET A 1 -15.78 3.33 19.64
C MET A 1 -14.69 4.40 19.60
N ALA A 2 -13.44 3.96 19.52
CA ALA A 2 -12.30 4.83 19.24
C ALA A 2 -11.85 4.58 17.80
N LYS A 3 -11.92 5.64 16.99
CA LYS A 3 -11.44 5.59 15.61
C LYS A 3 -9.93 5.66 15.59
N PHE A 4 -9.31 4.90 14.70
CA PHE A 4 -7.87 4.95 14.47
C PHE A 4 -7.56 5.01 12.97
N THR A 5 -6.42 5.59 12.65
CA THR A 5 -5.96 5.72 11.27
C THR A 5 -4.75 4.84 11.04
N VAL A 6 -4.74 4.11 9.93
CA VAL A 6 -3.58 3.39 9.43
C VAL A 6 -3.10 4.07 8.17
N THR A 7 -1.84 4.48 8.17
CA THR A 7 -1.13 4.95 6.98
C THR A 7 -0.01 3.97 6.65
N TYR A 8 0.03 3.53 5.40
CA TYR A 8 1.12 2.71 4.89
C TYR A 8 1.59 3.26 3.55
N ASN A 9 2.90 3.48 3.43
CA ASN A 9 3.51 3.91 2.18
C ASN A 9 4.68 3.03 1.80
N ARG A 10 4.95 3.01 0.50
CA ARG A 10 6.08 2.28 -0.07
C ARG A 10 6.67 3.05 -1.24
N LYS A 11 7.99 3.22 -1.18
CA LYS A 11 8.80 3.67 -2.32
C LYS A 11 9.09 2.47 -3.22
N VAL A 12 8.84 2.65 -4.51
CA VAL A 12 9.03 1.67 -5.57
C VAL A 12 9.93 2.30 -6.61
N GLN A 13 11.02 1.61 -6.93
CA GLN A 13 11.87 1.98 -8.05
C GLN A 13 11.46 1.15 -9.26
N THR A 14 11.30 1.81 -10.39
CA THR A 14 10.98 1.14 -11.65
C THR A 14 12.09 1.46 -12.65
N VAL A 15 12.08 0.81 -13.81
CA VAL A 15 13.06 1.13 -14.86
C VAL A 15 12.78 2.51 -15.47
N GLN A 16 11.51 2.93 -15.49
CA GLN A 16 11.01 4.11 -16.19
C GLN A 16 10.88 5.33 -15.28
N TYR A 17 10.58 5.11 -14.01
CA TYR A 17 10.56 6.14 -12.96
C TYR A 17 11.63 5.84 -11.93
N GLU A 18 12.48 6.84 -11.70
CA GLU A 18 13.56 6.77 -10.70
C GLU A 18 13.00 6.53 -9.29
N ASN A 19 11.82 7.05 -8.98
CA ASN A 19 11.12 6.80 -7.72
C ASN A 19 9.61 7.02 -7.85
N MET A 20 8.81 6.05 -7.41
CA MET A 20 7.36 6.14 -7.28
C MET A 20 6.98 5.87 -5.81
N THR A 21 6.16 6.73 -5.21
CA THR A 21 5.65 6.50 -3.85
C THR A 21 4.17 6.19 -3.91
N VAL A 22 3.80 5.02 -3.39
CA VAL A 22 2.40 4.61 -3.23
C VAL A 22 2.06 4.67 -1.75
N GLU A 23 1.01 5.41 -1.40
CA GLU A 23 0.55 5.60 -0.02
C GLU A 23 -0.95 5.37 0.07
N LEU A 24 -1.38 4.69 1.12
CA LEU A 24 -2.78 4.53 1.48
C LEU A 24 -2.97 4.90 2.95
N THR A 25 -3.96 5.75 3.19
CA THR A 25 -4.43 6.11 4.52
C THR A 25 -5.89 5.74 4.64
N ALA A 26 -6.25 5.00 5.69
CA ALA A 26 -7.63 4.58 5.96
C ALA A 26 -7.97 4.70 7.45
N GLU A 27 -9.22 5.05 7.73
CA GLU A 27 -9.79 5.13 9.07
C GLU A 27 -10.56 3.84 9.38
N PHE A 28 -10.38 3.33 10.59
CA PHE A 28 -11.02 2.12 11.10
C PHE A 28 -11.62 2.37 12.47
N ASP A 29 -12.56 1.51 12.84
CA ASP A 29 -13.12 1.46 14.19
C ASP A 29 -12.55 0.27 14.97
N ASP A 30 -12.18 0.51 16.23
CA ASP A 30 -11.52 -0.46 17.10
C ASP A 30 -12.43 -1.59 17.59
N GLU A 31 -13.75 -1.38 17.57
CA GLU A 31 -14.75 -2.40 17.88
C GLU A 31 -15.00 -3.36 16.71
N GLU A 32 -14.88 -2.89 15.46
CA GLU A 32 -15.16 -3.69 14.26
C GLU A 32 -13.92 -4.40 13.73
N THR A 33 -12.77 -3.72 13.74
CA THR A 33 -11.55 -4.22 13.10
C THR A 33 -10.35 -4.12 14.05
N PRO A 34 -9.78 -5.26 14.47
CA PRO A 34 -8.52 -5.25 15.20
C PRO A 34 -7.43 -4.52 14.42
N TYR A 35 -6.60 -3.74 15.10
CA TYR A 35 -5.54 -2.93 14.47
C TYR A 35 -4.66 -3.74 13.51
N TRP A 36 -4.32 -4.99 13.86
CA TRP A 36 -3.49 -5.85 13.02
C TRP A 36 -4.17 -6.20 11.69
N ASP A 37 -5.48 -6.44 11.71
CA ASP A 37 -6.25 -6.75 10.50
C ASP A 37 -6.42 -5.50 9.64
N ALA A 38 -6.68 -4.35 10.26
CA ALA A 38 -6.70 -3.04 9.58
C ALA A 38 -5.35 -2.75 8.91
N TRP A 39 -4.24 -2.95 9.63
CA TRP A 39 -2.90 -2.78 9.10
C TRP A 39 -2.62 -3.70 7.92
N LYS A 40 -2.99 -4.99 8.05
CA LYS A 40 -2.82 -5.97 6.97
C LYS A 40 -3.61 -5.58 5.74
N GLN A 41 -4.87 -5.15 5.90
CA GLN A 41 -5.71 -4.68 4.79
C GLN A 41 -5.08 -3.50 4.04
N VAL A 42 -4.61 -2.48 4.76
CA VAL A 42 -3.97 -1.31 4.12
C VAL A 42 -2.68 -1.71 3.41
N ARG A 43 -1.86 -2.55 4.05
CA ARG A 43 -0.61 -3.07 3.45
C ARG A 43 -0.88 -3.84 2.17
N ASP A 44 -1.79 -4.81 2.21
CA ASP A 44 -2.09 -5.70 1.09
C ASP A 44 -2.63 -4.89 -0.09
N LYS A 45 -3.49 -3.90 0.16
CA LYS A 45 -3.97 -2.99 -0.89
C LYS A 45 -2.87 -2.15 -1.52
N VAL A 46 -1.94 -1.62 -0.75
CA VAL A 46 -0.80 -0.88 -1.31
C VAL A 46 0.08 -1.81 -2.16
N HIS A 47 0.29 -3.04 -1.74
CA HIS A 47 1.09 -4.01 -2.49
C HIS A 47 0.40 -4.44 -3.78
N GLU A 48 -0.91 -4.66 -3.73
CA GLU A 48 -1.74 -4.93 -4.90
C GLU A 48 -1.70 -3.75 -5.87
N TRP A 49 -1.90 -2.52 -5.38
CA TRP A 49 -1.84 -1.34 -6.23
C TRP A 49 -0.49 -1.19 -6.91
N ILE A 50 0.62 -1.40 -6.17
CA ILE A 50 1.95 -1.39 -6.77
C ILE A 50 2.07 -2.43 -7.88
N ASN A 51 1.58 -3.65 -7.67
CA ASN A 51 1.66 -4.69 -8.70
C ASN A 51 0.81 -4.34 -9.93
N ASN A 52 -0.41 -3.86 -9.72
CA ASN A 52 -1.33 -3.47 -10.79
C ASN A 52 -0.79 -2.29 -11.61
N GLU A 53 -0.19 -1.27 -10.97
CA GLU A 53 0.44 -0.15 -11.68
C GLU A 53 1.67 -0.59 -12.46
N LEU A 54 2.50 -1.45 -11.88
CA LEU A 54 3.66 -2.00 -12.57
C LEU A 54 3.21 -2.82 -13.80
N GLU A 55 2.18 -3.66 -13.66
CA GLU A 55 1.63 -4.44 -14.75
C GLU A 55 0.96 -3.56 -15.83
N SER A 56 0.15 -2.57 -15.44
CA SER A 56 -0.56 -1.69 -16.37
C SER A 56 0.39 -0.86 -17.22
N MET A 57 1.53 -0.47 -16.63
CA MET A 57 2.58 0.26 -17.31
C MET A 57 3.56 -0.66 -18.07
N GLY A 58 3.47 -1.98 -17.90
CA GLY A 58 4.42 -2.95 -18.48
C GLY A 58 5.82 -2.88 -17.85
N LEU A 59 5.93 -2.40 -16.62
CA LEU A 59 7.19 -2.25 -15.90
C LEU A 59 7.46 -3.49 -15.04
N SER A 60 8.67 -4.02 -15.14
CA SER A 60 9.16 -5.00 -14.20
C SER A 60 9.81 -4.30 -13.00
N ARG A 61 9.63 -4.87 -11.80
CA ARG A 61 10.43 -4.46 -10.64
C ARG A 61 11.91 -4.69 -10.99
N ARG A 62 12.77 -3.73 -10.68
CA ARG A 62 14.22 -4.00 -10.75
C ARG A 62 14.55 -5.16 -9.81
N PRO A 63 15.28 -6.19 -10.28
CA PRO A 63 15.87 -7.16 -9.37
C PRO A 63 16.82 -6.42 -8.42
N PHE A 64 16.76 -6.77 -7.13
CA PHE A 64 17.64 -6.24 -6.10
C PHE A 64 19.08 -6.71 -6.32
#